data_AF-A0A7V5E9S1-F1
#
_entry.id   AF-A0A7V5E9S1-F1
#
_cell.length_a   1.000
_cell.length_b   1.000
_cell.length_c   1.000
_cell.angle_alpha   90.00
_cell.angle_beta   90.00
_cell.angle_gamma   90.00
#
_symmetry.space_group_name_H-M   'P 1'
#
loop_
_entity.id
_entity.type
_entity.pdbx_description
1 polymer ?
#
loop_
_entity_poly.entity_id
_entity_poly.type
_entity_poly.pdbx_seq_one_letter_code
_entity_poly.pdbx_strand_id
1 'polypeptide(L)' 'MPETADERKRQVRCLHCFGRIVVPKGVDQYSCPKCGIAWRISWHPNGMPKIRGPVWSELRKTIKEQKT' A
#
# COMPACT_ATOMS: atom_id res chain seq x y z
N MET A 1 -23.57 -1.90 14.98
CA MET A 1 -22.88 -1.88 13.67
C MET A 1 -21.52 -1.20 13.84
N PRO A 2 -20.43 -1.95 14.08
CA PRO A 2 -19.10 -1.36 14.28
C PRO A 2 -18.24 -1.55 13.01
N GLU A 3 -18.60 -0.91 11.91
CA GLU A 3 -17.83 -1.02 10.64
C GLU A 3 -16.76 0.08 10.49
N THR A 4 -16.82 1.17 11.27
CA THR A 4 -15.95 2.34 11.10
C THR A 4 -14.62 2.30 11.86
N ALA A 5 -14.45 1.41 12.84
CA ALA A 5 -13.20 1.32 13.62
C ALA A 5 -12.09 0.57 12.86
N ASP A 6 -12.45 -0.42 12.03
CA ASP A 6 -11.49 -1.23 11.28
C ASP A 6 -10.96 -0.46 10.06
N GLU A 7 -11.79 0.36 9.40
CA GLU A 7 -11.35 1.23 8.29
C GLU A 7 -10.27 2.24 8.68
N ARG A 8 -10.36 2.83 9.89
CA ARG A 8 -9.30 3.73 10.38
C ARG A 8 -7.97 3.01 10.65
N LYS A 9 -8.01 1.74 11.07
CA LYS A 9 -6.81 0.94 11.33
C LYS A 9 -6.10 0.47 10.05
N ARG A 10 -6.79 0.49 8.91
CA ARG A 10 -6.29 0.07 7.59
C ARG A 10 -5.61 1.18 6.79
N GLN A 11 -5.47 2.37 7.36
CA GLN A 11 -4.77 3.48 6.72
C GLN A 11 -3.26 3.32 6.90
N VAL A 12 -2.54 3.20 5.79
CA VAL A 12 -1.08 3.24 5.77
C VAL A 12 -0.62 4.39 4.89
N ARG A 13 0.55 4.95 5.21
CA ARG A 13 1.21 5.92 4.34
C ARG A 13 2.12 5.18 3.37
N CYS A 14 1.99 5.48 2.10
CA CYS A 14 2.94 5.03 1.08
C CYS A 14 4.35 5.55 1.41
N LEU A 15 5.38 4.71 1.31
CA LEU A 15 6.77 5.12 1.60
C LEU A 15 7.42 5.97 0.50
N HIS A 16 6.79 6.06 -0.68
CA HIS A 16 7.32 6.83 -1.81
C HIS A 16 6.66 8.20 -1.96
N CYS A 17 5.33 8.24 -2.06
CA CYS A 17 4.59 9.49 -2.26
C CYS A 17 4.02 10.08 -0.96
N PHE A 18 4.21 9.42 0.18
CA PHE A 18 3.66 9.81 1.50
C PHE A 18 2.14 9.97 1.56
N GLY A 19 1.43 9.58 0.50
CA GLY A 19 -0.02 9.58 0.44
C GLY A 19 -0.63 8.57 1.40
N ARG A 20 -1.74 8.94 2.05
CA ARG A 20 -2.57 7.98 2.78
C ARG A 20 -3.31 7.09 1.79
N ILE A 21 -3.20 5.79 2.00
CA ILE A 21 -3.89 4.75 1.25
C ILE A 21 -4.60 3.82 2.24
N VAL A 22 -5.80 3.39 1.87
CA VAL A 22 -6.57 2.41 2.65
C VAL A 22 -6.34 1.05 2.02
N VAL A 23 -5.72 0.14 2.77
CA VAL A 23 -5.45 -1.21 2.27
C VAL A 23 -6.58 -2.14 2.71
N PRO A 24 -7.24 -2.88 1.80
CA PRO A 24 -8.27 -3.84 2.16
C PRO A 24 -7.68 -4.99 3.00
N LYS A 25 -8.42 -5.46 4.02
CA LYS A 25 -7.93 -6.48 4.95
C LYS A 25 -7.58 -7.79 4.24
N GLY A 26 -6.41 -8.33 4.56
CA GLY A 26 -5.98 -9.65 4.07
C GLY A 26 -5.32 -9.65 2.70
N VAL A 27 -4.95 -8.50 2.14
CA VAL A 27 -4.15 -8.46 0.90
C VAL A 27 -2.65 -8.40 1.22
N ASP A 28 -1.87 -9.28 0.61
CA ASP A 28 -0.41 -9.30 0.78
C ASP A 28 0.32 -8.29 -0.12
N GLN A 29 -0.36 -7.79 -1.15
CA GLN A 29 0.17 -6.82 -2.11
C GLN A 29 -0.88 -5.74 -2.37
N TYR A 30 -0.45 -4.49 -2.37
CA TYR A 30 -1.31 -3.36 -2.64
C TYR A 30 -0.59 -2.28 -3.45
N SER A 31 -1.19 -1.89 -4.57
CA SER A 31 -0.69 -0.83 -5.44
C SER A 31 -1.22 0.52 -4.98
N CYS A 32 -0.30 1.46 -4.76
CA CYS A 32 -0.66 2.82 -4.37
C CYS A 32 -1.32 3.54 -5.57
N PRO A 33 -2.59 3.96 -5.48
CA PRO A 33 -3.26 4.65 -6.58
C PRO A 33 -2.69 6.05 -6.86
N LYS A 34 -1.87 6.61 -5.97
CA LYS A 34 -1.24 7.93 -6.17
C LYS A 34 0.04 7.88 -7.00
N CYS A 35 0.87 6.86 -6.80
CA CYS A 35 2.18 6.77 -7.46
C CYS A 35 2.36 5.52 -8.32
N GLY A 36 1.39 4.62 -8.33
CA GLY A 36 1.45 3.37 -9.11
C GLY A 36 2.43 2.33 -8.57
N ILE A 37 3.04 2.55 -7.40
CA ILE A 37 3.98 1.58 -6.81
C ILE A 37 3.21 0.54 -6.02
N ALA A 38 3.43 -0.74 -6.34
CA ALA A 38 3.03 -1.84 -5.49
C ALA A 38 3.93 -2.00 -4.28
N TRP A 39 3.27 -2.17 -3.14
CA TRP A 39 3.88 -2.46 -1.85
C TRP A 39 3.48 -3.85 -1.40
N ARG A 40 4.43 -4.57 -0.83
CA ARG A 40 4.13 -5.77 -0.05
C ARG A 40 3.62 -5.36 1.32
N ILE A 41 2.43 -5.80 1.65
CA ILE A 41 1.76 -5.53 2.91
C ILE A 41 1.79 -6.81 3.75
N SER A 42 2.24 -6.70 4.99
CA SER A 42 2.04 -7.75 6.00
C SER A 42 1.02 -7.27 7.02
N TRP A 43 0.18 -8.18 7.47
CA TRP A 43 -0.84 -7.89 8.47
C TRP A 43 -0.34 -8.25 9.87
N HIS A 44 -0.44 -7.29 10.79
CA HIS A 44 -0.33 -7.62 12.20
C HIS A 44 -1.62 -8.35 12.64
N PRO A 45 -1.56 -9.30 13.59
CA PRO A 45 -2.76 -9.96 14.14
C PRO A 45 -3.83 -8.99 14.67
N ASN A 46 -3.43 -7.77 15.03
CA ASN A 46 -4.32 -6.69 15.47
C ASN A 46 -4.98 -5.91 14.31
N GLY A 47 -4.85 -6.36 13.06
CA GLY A 47 -5.47 -5.75 11.88
C GLY A 47 -4.74 -4.53 11.29
N MET A 48 -3.50 -4.28 11.73
CA MET A 48 -2.69 -3.16 11.26
C MET A 48 -1.86 -3.57 10.03
N PRO A 49 -2.02 -2.93 8.86
CA PRO A 49 -1.19 -3.20 7.69
C PRO A 49 0.19 -2.56 7.86
N LYS A 50 1.25 -3.32 7.57
CA LYS A 50 2.63 -2.85 7.60
C LYS A 50 3.28 -3.07 6.24
N ILE A 51 3.85 -2.02 5.66
CA ILE A 51 4.60 -2.12 4.42
C ILE A 51 5.94 -2.81 4.71
N ARG A 52 6.21 -3.94 4.05
CA ARG A 52 7.48 -4.66 4.14
C ARG A 52 8.52 -4.15 3.15
N GLY A 53 8.06 -3.68 1.99
CA GLY A 53 8.95 -3.18 0.93
C GLY A 53 8.22 -3.04 -0.40
N PRO A 54 8.84 -2.37 -1.38
CA PRO A 54 8.27 -2.23 -2.71
C PRO A 54 8.32 -3.57 -3.47
N VAL A 55 7.31 -3.82 -4.29
CA VAL A 55 7.33 -4.90 -5.28
C VAL A 55 8.21 -4.42 -6.44
N TRP A 56 9.44 -4.91 -6.48
CA TRP A 56 10.47 -4.49 -7.46
C TRP A 56 10.06 -4.65 -8.93
N SER A 57 9.06 -5.49 -9.25
CA SER A 57 8.54 -5.67 -10.62
C SER A 57 7.82 -4.43 -11.18
N GLU A 58 7.15 -3.63 -10.35
CA GLU A 58 6.38 -2.46 -10.83
C GLU A 58 7.22 -1.19 -10.90
N LEU A 59 8.25 -1.06 -10.05
CA LEU A 59 9.18 0.08 -10.07
C LEU A 59 9.88 0.24 -11.44
N ARG A 60 10.18 -0.88 -12.12
CA ARG A 60 10.83 -0.86 -13.45
C ARG A 60 9.93 -0.27 -14.55
N LYS A 61 8.60 -0.34 -14.43
CA LYS A 61 7.68 0.22 -15.43
C LYS A 61 7.58 1.73 -15.28
N THR A 62 7.42 2.24 -14.06
CA THR A 62 7.32 3.68 -13.79
C THR A 62 8.60 4.43 -14.15
N ILE A 63 9.79 3.83 -13.94
CA ILE A 63 11.07 4.43 -14.36
C ILE A 63 11.17 4.53 -15.89
N LYS A 64 10.55 3.60 -16.63
CA LYS A 64 10.61 3.57 -18.09
C LYS A 64 9.75 4.64 -18.75
N GLU A 65 8.67 5.08 -18.08
CA GLU A 65 7.70 6.04 -18.61
C GLU A 65 8.09 7.50 -18.36
N GLN A 66 8.90 7.79 -17.33
CA GLN A 66 9.45 9.13 -17.08
C GLN A 66 10.64 9.52 -17.98
N LYS A 67 11.03 8.66 -18.92
CA LYS A 67 12.21 8.90 -19.77
C LYS A 67 11.88 9.21 -21.24
N THR A 68 10.63 9.60 -21.54
CA THR A 68 10.25 10.05 -22.88
C THR A 68 9.91 11.53 -22.91
#